data_AF-A0A965C697-F1
#
_entry.id   AF-A0A965C697-F1
#
_cell.length_a   1.000
_cell.length_b   1.000
_cell.length_c   1.000
_cell.angle_alpha   90.00
_cell.angle_beta   90.00
_cell.angle_gamma   90.00
#
_symmetry.space_group_name_H-M   'P 1'
#
loop_
_entity.id
_entity.type
_entity.pdbx_description
1 polymer ?
#
loop_
_entity_poly.entity_id
_entity_poly.type
_entity_poly.pdbx_seq_one_letter_code
_entity_poly.pdbx_strand_id
1 'polypeptide(L)'
;WGLIPTYAFVWAAGRFTSKRPQGSELTTLVPAAWITVSAAFIMSNAFWYAFSDKVSTLSIYQFTQAVAQYYVPYLGYSMFYLGVAWATYACLNSMVFNKDRIA
;
A
#
# COMPACT_ATOMS: atom_id res chain seq x y z
N TRP A 1 8.63 14.59 9.12
CA TRP A 1 7.16 14.74 9.25
C TRP A 1 6.40 14.26 8.02
N GLY A 2 7.01 14.20 6.83
CA GLY A 2 6.35 13.77 5.58
C GLY A 2 5.68 12.39 5.58
N LEU A 3 5.99 11.51 6.53
CA LEU A 3 5.30 10.23 6.68
C LEU A 3 3.84 10.39 7.14
N ILE A 4 3.52 11.44 7.90
CA ILE A 4 2.16 11.70 8.38
C ILE A 4 1.18 11.82 7.19
N PRO A 5 1.40 12.72 6.21
CA PRO A 5 0.52 12.80 5.05
C PRO A 5 0.56 11.53 4.18
N THR A 6 1.70 10.83 4.10
CA THR A 6 1.77 9.54 3.38
C THR A 6 0.85 8.48 4.00
N TYR A 7 0.87 8.31 5.32
CA TYR A 7 -0.02 7.36 5.99
C TYR A 7 -1.48 7.77 5.93
N ALA A 8 -1.78 9.07 6.02
CA ALA A 8 -3.14 9.59 5.84
C ALA A 8 -3.67 9.26 4.43
N PHE A 9 -2.84 9.40 3.40
CA PHE A 9 -3.17 9.01 2.03
C PHE A 9 -3.48 7.51 1.90
N VAL A 10 -2.59 6.64 2.42
CA VAL A 10 -2.80 5.19 2.37
C VAL A 10 -4.08 4.78 3.11
N TRP A 11 -4.33 5.36 4.28
CA TRP A 11 -5.55 5.12 5.05
C TRP A 11 -6.81 5.55 4.27
N ALA A 12 -6.79 6.74 3.67
CA ALA A 12 -7.92 7.25 2.88
C ALA A 12 -8.20 6.35 1.67
N ALA A 13 -7.16 5.90 0.96
CA ALA A 13 -7.28 4.97 -0.16
C ALA A 13 -7.87 3.62 0.27
N GLY A 14 -7.42 3.07 1.40
CA GLY A 14 -7.99 1.86 1.98
C GLY A 14 -9.46 2.04 2.37
N ARG A 15 -9.80 3.16 3.00
CA ARG A 15 -11.17 3.45 3.40
C ARG A 15 -12.09 3.65 2.20
N PHE A 16 -11.63 4.31 1.15
CA PHE A 16 -12.35 4.42 -0.11
C PHE A 16 -12.62 3.05 -0.73
N THR A 17 -11.60 2.18 -0.76
CA THR A 17 -11.70 0.83 -1.33
C THR A 17 -12.65 -0.06 -0.54
N SER A 18 -12.68 0.07 0.80
CA SER A 18 -13.58 -0.70 1.67
C SER A 18 -15.08 -0.40 1.49
N LYS A 19 -15.44 0.70 0.81
CA LYS A 19 -16.85 1.03 0.50
C LYS A 19 -17.39 0.26 -0.71
N ARG A 20 -16.53 -0.48 -1.43
CA ARG A 20 -16.95 -1.34 -2.54
C ARG A 20 -17.71 -2.57 -1.99
N PRO A 21 -18.61 -3.19 -2.78
CA PRO A 21 -19.37 -4.36 -2.35
C PRO A 21 -18.47 -5.48 -1.79
N GLN A 22 -18.97 -6.19 -0.77
CA GLN A 22 -18.28 -7.36 -0.20
C GLN A 22 -18.00 -8.38 -1.32
N GLY A 23 -16.73 -8.74 -1.50
CA GLY A 23 -16.30 -9.60 -2.59
C GLY A 23 -15.76 -8.88 -3.82
N SER A 24 -15.32 -7.61 -3.70
CA SER A 24 -14.59 -6.96 -4.79
C SER A 24 -13.50 -7.88 -5.30
N GLU A 25 -13.60 -8.24 -6.57
CA GLU A 25 -12.70 -9.19 -7.19
C GLU A 25 -11.25 -8.73 -7.02
N LEU A 26 -10.33 -9.69 -6.88
CA LEU A 26 -8.89 -9.42 -6.83
C LEU A 26 -8.43 -8.54 -8.01
N THR A 27 -9.12 -8.61 -9.14
CA THR A 27 -8.95 -7.77 -10.34
C THR A 27 -9.06 -6.27 -10.05
N THR A 28 -9.77 -5.88 -8.99
CA THR A 28 -9.93 -4.49 -8.55
C THR A 28 -9.01 -4.13 -7.39
N LEU A 29 -8.87 -5.03 -6.40
CA LEU A 29 -8.07 -4.76 -5.20
C LEU A 29 -6.58 -4.71 -5.49
N VAL A 30 -6.07 -5.61 -6.33
CA VAL A 30 -4.63 -5.70 -6.62
C VAL A 30 -4.13 -4.43 -7.33
N PRO A 31 -4.77 -3.93 -8.41
CA PRO A 31 -4.34 -2.68 -9.03
C PRO A 31 -4.48 -1.47 -8.11
N ALA A 32 -5.56 -1.40 -7.30
CA ALA A 32 -5.75 -0.31 -6.36
C ALA A 32 -4.65 -0.29 -5.28
N ALA A 33 -4.29 -1.46 -4.75
CA ALA A 33 -3.18 -1.62 -3.80
C ALA A 33 -1.86 -1.21 -4.43
N TRP A 34 -1.56 -1.72 -5.64
CA TRP A 34 -0.35 -1.38 -6.37
C TRP A 34 -0.19 0.13 -6.57
N ILE A 35 -1.22 0.80 -7.10
CA ILE A 35 -1.23 2.26 -7.32
C ILE A 35 -1.03 3.01 -6.00
N THR A 36 -1.74 2.60 -4.95
CA THR A 36 -1.67 3.27 -3.63
C THR A 36 -0.28 3.15 -3.02
N VAL A 37 0.32 1.96 -3.05
CA VAL A 37 1.66 1.72 -2.51
C VAL A 37 2.71 2.47 -3.32
N SER A 38 2.62 2.47 -4.65
CA SER A 38 3.54 3.24 -5.50
C SER A 38 3.42 4.74 -5.26
N ALA A 39 2.21 5.27 -5.11
CA ALA A 39 1.99 6.67 -4.75
C ALA A 39 2.55 7.01 -3.36
N ALA A 40 2.42 6.10 -2.38
CA ALA A 40 3.00 6.28 -1.05
C ALA A 40 4.53 6.30 -1.08
N PHE A 41 5.15 5.44 -1.91
CA PHE A 41 6.60 5.46 -2.13
C PHE A 41 7.06 6.80 -2.72
N ILE A 42 6.39 7.28 -3.77
CA ILE A 42 6.74 8.57 -4.39
C ILE A 42 6.55 9.72 -3.40
N MET A 43 5.41 9.76 -2.71
CA MET A 43 5.06 10.84 -1.79
C MET A 43 6.05 10.92 -0.62
N SER A 44 6.38 9.79 0.01
CA SER A 44 7.34 9.76 1.13
C SER A 44 8.74 10.21 0.69
N ASN A 45 9.21 9.77 -0.48
CA ASN A 45 10.50 10.21 -1.02
C ASN A 45 10.48 11.68 -1.47
N ALA A 46 9.36 12.19 -2.00
CA ALA A 46 9.21 13.59 -2.36
C ALA A 46 9.28 14.50 -1.12
N PHE A 47 8.61 14.13 -0.04
CA PHE A 47 8.74 14.84 1.24
C PHE A 47 10.16 14.75 1.79
N TRP A 48 10.82 13.60 1.66
CA TRP A 48 12.20 13.47 2.12
C TRP A 48 13.14 14.40 1.32
N TYR A 49 13.03 14.39 -0.01
CA TYR A 49 13.82 15.27 -0.88
C TYR A 49 13.59 16.76 -0.59
N ALA A 50 12.34 17.18 -0.42
CA ALA A 50 12.00 18.59 -0.25
C ALA A 50 12.36 19.18 1.13
N PHE A 51 12.42 18.36 2.18
CA PHE A 51 12.50 18.84 3.57
C PHE A 51 13.66 18.27 4.39
N SER A 52 14.55 17.46 3.82
CA SER A 52 15.67 16.83 4.55
C SER A 52 17.02 17.38 4.13
N ASP A 53 17.79 17.83 5.12
CA ASP A 53 19.18 18.26 4.93
C ASP A 53 20.12 17.12 4.52
N LYS A 54 19.70 15.85 4.67
CA LYS A 54 20.52 14.68 4.32
C LYS A 54 20.68 14.45 2.82
N VAL A 55 19.77 14.99 2.02
CA VAL A 55 19.72 14.77 0.56
C VAL A 55 19.71 16.09 -0.22
N SER A 56 19.85 17.22 0.47
CA SER A 56 19.82 18.57 -0.11
C SER A 56 20.99 18.85 -1.07
N THR A 57 22.07 18.07 -0.97
CA THR A 57 23.23 18.16 -1.88
C THR A 57 23.06 17.34 -3.16
N LEU A 58 22.04 16.48 -3.24
CA LEU A 58 21.79 15.64 -4.41
C LEU A 58 20.89 16.37 -5.39
N SER A 59 21.19 16.24 -6.69
CA SER A 59 20.19 16.61 -7.71
C SER A 59 19.00 15.65 -7.67
N ILE A 60 17.85 16.09 -8.19
CA ILE A 60 16.64 15.24 -8.26
C ILE A 60 16.90 13.92 -9.01
N TYR A 61 17.77 13.94 -10.03
CA TYR A 61 18.17 12.74 -10.76
C TYR A 61 19.00 11.80 -9.89
N GLN A 62 20.02 12.30 -9.20
CA GLN A 62 20.87 11.50 -8.31
C GLN A 62 20.06 10.90 -7.16
N PHE A 63 19.16 11.70 -6.56
CA PHE A 63 18.25 11.23 -5.54
C PHE A 63 17.35 10.10 -6.05
N THR A 64 16.75 10.27 -7.23
CA THR A 64 15.88 9.25 -7.85
C THR A 64 16.63 7.94 -8.07
N GLN A 65 17.86 7.99 -8.58
CA GLN A 65 18.71 6.79 -8.75
C GLN A 65 19.02 6.13 -7.40
N ALA A 66 19.33 6.91 -6.37
CA ALA A 66 19.64 6.40 -5.04
C ALA A 66 18.45 5.68 -4.39
N VAL A 67 17.22 6.17 -4.61
CA VAL A 67 16.02 5.57 -4.01
C VAL A 67 15.38 4.47 -4.86
N ALA A 68 15.64 4.40 -6.16
CA ALA A 68 15.02 3.45 -7.08
C ALA A 68 15.17 1.98 -6.63
N GLN A 69 16.33 1.63 -6.06
CA GLN A 69 16.59 0.28 -5.54
C GLN A 69 15.61 -0.17 -4.45
N TYR A 70 14.99 0.76 -3.73
CA TYR A 70 14.04 0.44 -2.65
C TYR A 70 12.61 0.22 -3.14
N TYR A 71 12.29 0.58 -4.39
CA TYR A 71 10.92 0.51 -4.90
C TYR A 71 10.38 -0.92 -4.93
N VAL A 72 11.14 -1.86 -5.52
CA VAL A 72 10.71 -3.25 -5.67
C VAL A 72 10.53 -3.94 -4.31
N PRO A 73 11.49 -3.86 -3.36
CA PRO A 73 11.27 -4.38 -2.00
C PRO A 73 10.08 -3.73 -1.29
N TYR A 74 9.96 -2.40 -1.34
CA TYR A 74 8.88 -1.66 -0.69
C TYR A 74 7.50 -2.11 -1.19
N LEU A 75 7.35 -2.21 -2.51
CA LEU A 75 6.13 -2.69 -3.14
C LEU A 75 5.88 -4.17 -2.78
N GLY A 76 6.91 -5.01 -2.90
CA GLY A 76 6.82 -6.44 -2.66
C GLY A 76 6.36 -6.78 -1.24
N TYR A 77 6.98 -6.19 -0.21
CA TYR A 77 6.57 -6.40 1.17
C TYR A 77 5.16 -5.89 1.44
N SER A 78 4.82 -4.71 0.93
CA SER A 78 3.47 -4.13 1.11
C SER A 78 2.39 -5.03 0.50
N MET A 79 2.61 -5.51 -0.74
CA MET A 79 1.70 -6.41 -1.42
C MET A 79 1.62 -7.77 -0.73
N PHE A 80 2.73 -8.28 -0.18
CA PHE A 80 2.74 -9.51 0.60
C PHE A 80 1.87 -9.39 1.86
N TYR A 81 2.02 -8.32 2.65
CA TYR A 81 1.19 -8.08 3.83
C TYR A 81 -0.30 -7.97 3.48
N LEU A 82 -0.63 -7.26 2.40
CA LEU A 82 -2.02 -7.16 1.92
C LEU A 82 -2.56 -8.51 1.47
N GLY A 83 -1.74 -9.33 0.79
CA GLY A 83 -2.10 -10.68 0.37
C GLY A 83 -2.39 -11.60 1.55
N VAL A 84 -1.54 -11.58 2.59
CA VAL A 84 -1.77 -12.33 3.83
C VAL A 84 -3.05 -11.86 4.51
N ALA A 85 -3.26 -10.56 4.66
CA ALA A 85 -4.47 -10.02 5.27
C ALA A 85 -5.75 -10.43 4.52
N TRP A 86 -5.71 -10.39 3.18
CA TRP A 86 -6.82 -10.84 2.35
C TRP A 86 -7.06 -12.36 2.49
N ALA A 87 -6.01 -13.17 2.48
CA ALA A 87 -6.11 -14.62 2.65
C ALA A 87 -6.70 -14.99 4.02
N THR A 88 -6.27 -14.31 5.09
CA THR A 88 -6.85 -14.47 6.43
C THR A 88 -8.32 -14.10 6.44
N TYR A 89 -8.71 -12.96 5.86
CA TYR A 89 -10.11 -12.56 5.74
C TYR A 89 -10.95 -13.61 4.98
N ALA A 90 -10.47 -14.07 3.83
CA ALA A 90 -11.15 -15.08 3.03
C ALA A 90 -11.32 -16.41 3.79
N CYS A 91 -10.28 -16.84 4.50
CA CYS A 91 -10.28 -18.05 5.31
C CYS A 91 -11.32 -17.96 6.44
N LEU A 92 -11.29 -16.88 7.23
CA LEU A 92 -12.27 -16.65 8.31
C LEU A 92 -13.70 -16.60 7.77
N ASN A 93 -13.92 -15.88 6.67
CA ASN A 93 -15.23 -15.77 6.04
C ASN A 93 -15.74 -17.15 5.59
N SER A 94 -14.88 -17.98 4.98
CA SER A 94 -15.26 -19.34 4.57
C SER A 94 -15.66 -20.24 5.74
N MET A 95 -15.04 -20.09 6.91
CA MET A 95 -15.38 -20.87 8.10
C MET A 95 -16.74 -20.47 8.68
N VAL A 96 -17.04 -19.16 8.72
CA VAL A 96 -18.33 -18.63 9.20
C VAL A 96 -19.47 -19.11 8.30
N PHE A 97 -19.35 -18.95 6.97
CA PHE A 97 -20.38 -19.41 6.04
C PHE A 97 -20.59 -20.93 6.03
N ASN A 98 -19.55 -21.73 6.32
CA ASN A 98 -19.70 -23.19 6.39
C ASN A 98 -20.42 -23.63 7.68
N LYS A 99 -20.34 -22.84 8.76
CA LYS A 99 -21.05 -23.11 10.02
C LYS A 99 -22.57 -22.95 9.86
N ASP A 100 -23.02 -21.94 9.12
CA ASP A 100 -24.44 -21.69 8.86
C ASP A 100 -25.09 -22.72 7.92
N ARG A 101 -24.29 -23.50 7.19
CA ARG A 101 -24.79 -24.56 6.28
C ARG A 101 -24.98 -25.91 6.98
N ILE A 102 -24.43 -26.07 8.18
CA ILE A 102 -24.46 -27.33 8.95
C ILE A 102 -25.42 -27.20 10.16
N ALA A 103 -25.82 -25.99 10.52
CA ALA A 103 -26.88 -25.70 11.50
C ALA A 103 -28.27 -25.72 10.83
#